data_AF-A0A6P6YAA7-F1
#
_entry.id   AF-A0A6P6YAA7-F1
#
_cell.length_a   1.000
_cell.length_b   1.000
_cell.length_c   1.000
_cell.angle_alpha   90.00
_cell.angle_beta   90.00
_cell.angle_gamma   90.00
#
_symmetry.space_group_name_H-M   'P 1'
#
loop_
_entity.id
_entity.type
_entity.pdbx_description
1 polymer ?
#
loop_
_entity_poly.entity_id
_entity_poly.type
_entity_poly.pdbx_seq_one_letter_code
_entity_poly.pdbx_strand_id
1 'polypeptide(L)'
;MLRSISIMLMVTIIIYLMVIINNIDAASKTNDCDRKKADQCSLNLIPITNEEILRKLPKTIGDIDSYCGKINRYEKCMRKYAENCLKKQTKQTLSVIIYSIGRMNKKYCQKESKKKLLLNLIQCSGQTAIKYYSDLIQNVSNQMHGIRTYSDVKLRIPMVCCLYNKISAEAMEYSDKICPKYTNEVDSILRGYSGDALNLLCGEYGDDSDKCDSILTKIPDWKGKIEWKSFIMMIAMLVDSLE
;
A
#
# COMPACT_ATOMS: atom_id res chain seq x y z
N MET A 1 -30.59 -26.52 -47.85
CA MET A 1 -31.30 -25.47 -47.08
C MET A 1 -31.10 -25.61 -45.57
N LEU A 2 -31.44 -26.74 -44.94
CA LEU A 2 -31.27 -26.95 -43.49
C LEU A 2 -29.85 -26.75 -42.94
N ARG A 3 -28.81 -27.22 -43.66
CA ARG A 3 -27.41 -27.04 -43.25
C ARG A 3 -26.99 -25.56 -43.17
N SER A 4 -27.44 -24.74 -44.12
CA SER A 4 -27.12 -23.30 -44.16
C SER A 4 -27.81 -22.53 -43.04
N ILE A 5 -29.03 -22.91 -42.66
CA ILE A 5 -29.77 -22.31 -41.54
C ILE A 5 -29.10 -22.65 -40.20
N SER A 6 -28.64 -23.90 -40.02
CA SER A 6 -27.94 -24.33 -38.82
C SER A 6 -26.61 -23.58 -38.60
N ILE A 7 -25.86 -23.33 -39.67
CA ILE A 7 -24.61 -22.55 -39.61
C ILE A 7 -24.89 -21.09 -39.23
N MET A 8 -25.89 -20.46 -39.85
CA MET A 8 -26.30 -19.08 -39.52
C MET A 8 -26.67 -18.95 -38.04
N LEU A 9 -27.48 -19.88 -37.51
CA LEU A 9 -27.89 -19.89 -36.11
C LEU A 9 -26.70 -20.02 -35.15
N MET A 10 -25.76 -20.92 -35.45
CA MET A 10 -24.53 -21.04 -34.63
C MET A 10 -23.70 -19.76 -34.63
N VAL A 11 -23.51 -19.12 -35.79
CA VAL A 11 -22.77 -17.86 -35.89
C VAL A 11 -23.45 -16.76 -35.07
N THR A 12 -24.78 -16.62 -35.15
CA THR A 12 -25.51 -15.64 -34.34
C THR A 12 -25.40 -15.91 -32.84
N ILE A 13 -25.45 -17.17 -32.40
CA ILE A 13 -25.27 -17.53 -30.98
C ILE A 13 -23.86 -17.16 -30.51
N ILE A 14 -22.83 -17.44 -31.30
CA ILE A 14 -21.44 -17.11 -30.98
C ILE A 14 -21.27 -15.59 -30.85
N ILE A 15 -21.81 -14.81 -31.78
CA ILE A 15 -21.78 -13.34 -31.72
C ILE A 15 -22.50 -12.83 -30.47
N TYR A 16 -23.68 -13.38 -30.15
CA TYR A 16 -24.44 -12.97 -28.97
C TYR A 16 -23.70 -13.28 -27.67
N LEU A 17 -23.05 -14.45 -27.59
CA LEU A 17 -22.20 -14.82 -26.45
C LEU A 17 -20.99 -13.89 -26.32
N MET A 18 -20.31 -13.53 -27.42
CA MET A 18 -19.20 -12.57 -27.38
C MET A 18 -19.65 -11.18 -26.89
N VAL A 19 -20.82 -10.70 -27.32
CA VAL A 19 -21.39 -9.42 -26.86
C VAL A 19 -21.71 -9.47 -25.36
N ILE A 20 -22.29 -10.57 -24.87
CA ILE A 20 -22.59 -10.74 -23.44
C ILE A 20 -21.29 -10.75 -22.61
N ILE A 21 -20.27 -11.50 -23.05
CA ILE A 21 -18.97 -11.58 -22.37
C ILE A 21 -18.31 -10.19 -22.29
N ASN A 22 -18.30 -9.45 -23.41
CA ASN A 22 -17.72 -8.10 -23.45
C ASN A 22 -18.43 -7.12 -22.49
N ASN A 23 -19.75 -7.21 -22.37
CA ASN A 23 -20.51 -6.35 -21.45
C ASN A 23 -20.25 -6.70 -19.97
N ILE A 24 -20.13 -7.99 -19.64
CA ILE A 24 -19.78 -8.45 -18.29
C ILE A 24 -18.36 -8.02 -17.92
N ASP A 25 -17.40 -8.14 -18.84
CA ASP A 25 -16.02 -7.70 -18.64
C ASP A 25 -15.92 -6.18 -18.45
N ALA A 26 -16.70 -5.41 -19.21
CA ALA A 26 -16.77 -3.95 -19.05
C ALA A 26 -17.33 -3.54 -17.69
N ALA A 27 -18.41 -4.19 -17.22
CA ALA A 27 -19.01 -3.94 -15.91
C ALA A 27 -18.12 -4.39 -14.73
N SER A 28 -17.38 -5.50 -14.91
CA SER A 28 -16.38 -5.95 -13.93
C SER A 28 -15.21 -4.98 -13.83
N LYS A 29 -14.70 -4.48 -14.97
CA LYS A 29 -13.60 -3.51 -15.01
C LYS A 29 -13.97 -2.18 -14.35
N THR A 30 -15.20 -1.68 -14.51
CA THR A 30 -15.64 -0.44 -13.84
C THR A 30 -15.67 -0.58 -12.31
N ASN A 31 -16.00 -1.75 -11.76
CA ASN A 31 -15.94 -2.00 -10.31
C ASN A 31 -14.51 -2.29 -9.80
N ASP A 32 -13.63 -2.82 -10.64
CA ASP A 32 -12.23 -3.06 -10.28
C ASP A 32 -11.40 -1.76 -10.23
N CYS A 33 -11.80 -0.72 -10.94
CA CYS A 33 -11.12 0.59 -10.98
C CYS A 33 -11.64 1.63 -9.98
N ASP A 34 -12.47 1.23 -9.02
CA ASP A 34 -12.86 2.10 -7.90
C ASP A 34 -11.66 2.38 -6.98
N ARG A 35 -11.18 3.64 -7.02
CA ARG A 35 -10.05 4.10 -6.20
C ARG A 35 -10.31 4.02 -4.70
N LYS A 36 -11.55 4.22 -4.24
CA LYS A 36 -11.89 4.12 -2.80
C LYS A 36 -11.79 2.68 -2.33
N LYS A 37 -12.24 1.73 -3.16
CA LYS A 37 -12.12 0.30 -2.90
C LYS A 37 -10.64 -0.13 -2.89
N ALA A 38 -9.83 0.36 -3.83
CA ALA A 38 -8.39 0.12 -3.83
C ALA A 38 -7.71 0.69 -2.57
N ASP A 39 -8.03 1.93 -2.18
CA ASP A 39 -7.54 2.54 -0.94
C ASP A 39 -7.89 1.70 0.29
N GLN A 40 -9.14 1.27 0.41
CA GLN A 40 -9.57 0.36 1.48
C GLN A 40 -8.80 -0.97 1.47
N CYS A 41 -8.63 -1.62 0.31
CA CYS A 41 -7.86 -2.85 0.22
C CYS A 41 -6.41 -2.63 0.69
N SER A 42 -5.80 -1.52 0.27
CA SER A 42 -4.42 -1.20 0.60
C SER A 42 -4.21 -0.85 2.09
N LEU A 43 -5.16 -0.17 2.74
CA LEU A 43 -5.12 0.07 4.20
C LEU A 43 -5.14 -1.23 5.01
N ASN A 44 -5.76 -2.28 4.47
CA ASN A 44 -5.88 -3.57 5.16
C ASN A 44 -4.72 -4.54 4.84
N LEU A 45 -3.79 -4.16 3.96
CA LEU A 45 -2.65 -5.00 3.59
C LEU A 45 -1.54 -5.04 4.65
N ILE A 46 -1.45 -4.00 5.48
CA ILE A 46 -0.40 -3.85 6.49
C ILE A 46 -1.09 -3.67 7.86
N PRO A 47 -0.65 -4.35 8.93
CA PRO A 47 -1.35 -4.30 10.22
C PRO A 47 -1.46 -2.87 10.79
N ILE A 48 -0.38 -2.09 10.68
CA ILE A 48 -0.29 -0.74 11.25
C ILE A 48 -1.15 0.31 10.54
N THR A 49 -1.72 -0.01 9.38
CA THR A 49 -2.67 0.85 8.66
C THR A 49 -4.11 0.35 8.76
N ASN A 50 -4.34 -0.79 9.41
CA ASN A 50 -5.64 -1.43 9.48
C ASN A 50 -6.46 -0.88 10.67
N GLU A 51 -7.52 -0.12 10.40
CA GLU A 51 -8.35 0.50 11.44
C GLU A 51 -8.96 -0.51 12.44
N GLU A 52 -9.29 -1.73 12.03
CA GLU A 52 -9.83 -2.78 12.92
C GLU A 52 -8.79 -3.17 13.97
N ILE A 53 -7.54 -3.38 13.53
CA ILE A 53 -6.40 -3.73 14.39
C ILE A 53 -6.01 -2.57 15.29
N LEU A 54 -5.99 -1.34 14.78
CA LEU A 54 -5.62 -0.16 15.56
C LEU A 54 -6.65 0.17 16.64
N ARG A 55 -7.95 -0.09 16.39
CA ARG A 55 -9.01 0.08 17.40
C ARG A 55 -8.95 -0.97 18.50
N LYS A 56 -8.60 -2.21 18.15
CA LYS A 56 -8.49 -3.32 19.10
C LYS A 56 -7.24 -4.13 18.81
N LEU A 57 -6.19 -3.83 19.56
CA LEU A 57 -4.92 -4.53 19.44
C LEU A 57 -5.08 -6.05 19.59
N PRO A 58 -4.38 -6.84 18.77
CA PRO A 58 -4.23 -8.27 18.97
C PRO A 58 -3.71 -8.58 20.37
N LYS A 59 -4.39 -9.47 21.08
CA LYS A 59 -4.00 -9.95 22.42
C LYS A 59 -3.55 -11.40 22.41
N THR A 60 -3.93 -12.12 21.36
CA THR A 60 -3.67 -13.55 21.20
C THR A 60 -3.12 -13.86 19.82
N ILE A 61 -2.52 -15.04 19.66
CA ILE A 61 -2.11 -15.55 18.35
C ILE A 61 -3.34 -15.75 17.44
N GLY A 62 -4.48 -16.13 18.01
CA GLY A 62 -5.75 -16.24 17.27
C GLY A 62 -6.20 -14.90 16.64
N ASP A 63 -5.96 -13.78 17.32
CA ASP A 63 -6.23 -12.45 16.74
C ASP A 63 -5.33 -12.17 15.52
N ILE A 64 -4.05 -12.56 15.61
CA ILE A 64 -3.10 -12.45 14.49
C ILE A 64 -3.52 -13.36 13.32
N ASP A 65 -3.96 -14.59 13.61
CA ASP A 65 -4.43 -15.54 12.61
C ASP A 65 -5.68 -15.05 11.88
N SER A 66 -6.61 -14.42 12.61
CA SER A 66 -7.79 -13.79 12.03
C SER A 66 -7.41 -12.71 11.01
N TYR A 67 -6.42 -11.87 11.34
CA TYR A 67 -5.88 -10.90 10.38
C TYR A 67 -5.23 -11.58 9.18
N CYS A 68 -4.34 -12.54 9.43
CA CYS A 68 -3.62 -13.28 8.39
C CYS A 68 -4.55 -13.99 7.40
N GLY A 69 -5.70 -14.50 7.86
CA GLY A 69 -6.73 -15.11 7.00
C GLY A 69 -7.36 -14.14 6.01
N LYS A 70 -7.33 -12.82 6.29
CA LYS A 70 -7.94 -11.78 5.44
C LYS A 70 -6.96 -11.21 4.40
N ILE A 71 -5.65 -11.25 4.64
CA ILE A 71 -4.62 -10.58 3.82
C ILE A 71 -4.70 -10.96 2.33
N ASN A 72 -4.81 -12.26 2.02
CA ASN A 72 -4.85 -12.75 0.64
C ASN A 72 -5.96 -12.12 -0.19
N ARG A 73 -7.10 -11.77 0.44
CA ARG A 73 -8.20 -11.09 -0.23
C ARG A 73 -7.81 -9.66 -0.63
N TYR A 74 -7.17 -8.94 0.28
CA TYR A 74 -6.71 -7.56 0.03
C TYR A 74 -5.57 -7.51 -0.98
N GLU A 75 -4.66 -8.49 -0.95
CA GLU A 75 -3.61 -8.63 -1.96
C GLU A 75 -4.21 -8.84 -3.36
N LYS A 76 -5.15 -9.78 -3.51
CA LYS A 76 -5.86 -10.02 -4.78
C LYS A 76 -6.60 -8.77 -5.27
N CYS A 77 -7.24 -8.04 -4.35
CA CYS A 77 -7.91 -6.78 -4.68
C CYS A 77 -6.94 -5.77 -5.29
N MET A 78 -5.78 -5.56 -4.65
CA MET A 78 -4.77 -4.62 -5.14
C MET A 78 -4.11 -5.07 -6.45
N ARG A 79 -3.87 -6.38 -6.63
CA ARG A 79 -3.35 -6.93 -7.89
C ARG A 79 -4.33 -6.69 -9.04
N LYS A 80 -5.62 -6.95 -8.85
CA LYS A 80 -6.65 -6.69 -9.86
C LYS A 80 -6.72 -5.20 -10.24
N TYR A 81 -6.71 -4.31 -9.24
CA TYR A 81 -6.68 -2.87 -9.48
C TYR A 81 -5.43 -2.48 -10.30
N ALA A 82 -4.25 -2.97 -9.91
CA ALA A 82 -3.01 -2.70 -10.64
C ALA A 82 -3.04 -3.22 -12.08
N GLU A 83 -3.61 -4.40 -12.30
CA GLU A 83 -3.66 -5.06 -13.61
C GLU A 83 -4.63 -4.38 -14.58
N ASN A 84 -5.78 -3.95 -14.09
CA ASN A 84 -6.89 -3.47 -14.92
C ASN A 84 -6.94 -1.95 -15.08
N CYS A 85 -6.34 -1.19 -14.17
CA CYS A 85 -6.65 0.25 -14.01
C CYS A 85 -5.44 1.17 -14.07
N LEU A 86 -4.21 0.64 -13.97
CA LEU A 86 -2.99 1.44 -13.91
C LEU A 86 -2.18 1.33 -15.19
N LYS A 87 -1.48 2.42 -15.54
CA LYS A 87 -0.52 2.45 -16.63
C LYS A 87 0.71 1.59 -16.32
N LYS A 88 1.54 1.35 -17.34
CA LYS A 88 2.61 0.34 -17.29
C LYS A 88 3.60 0.57 -16.15
N GLN A 89 4.14 1.79 -16.00
CA GLN A 89 5.15 2.07 -14.98
C GLN A 89 4.52 2.06 -13.57
N THR A 90 3.36 2.68 -13.41
CA THR A 90 2.60 2.66 -12.16
C THR A 90 2.24 1.22 -11.71
N LYS A 91 1.80 0.37 -12.65
CA LYS A 91 1.53 -1.05 -12.42
C LYS A 91 2.78 -1.80 -11.94
N GLN A 92 3.93 -1.53 -12.55
CA GLN A 92 5.20 -2.16 -12.16
C GLN A 92 5.61 -1.75 -10.74
N THR A 93 5.56 -0.45 -10.42
CA THR A 93 5.85 0.05 -9.07
C THR A 93 4.93 -0.58 -8.04
N LEU A 94 3.62 -0.60 -8.30
CA LEU A 94 2.66 -1.18 -7.38
C LEU A 94 2.85 -2.69 -7.21
N SER A 95 3.26 -3.40 -8.27
CA SER A 95 3.57 -4.83 -8.19
C SER A 95 4.75 -5.12 -7.27
N VAL A 96 5.78 -4.26 -7.28
CA VAL A 96 6.91 -4.34 -6.35
C VAL A 96 6.44 -4.14 -4.92
N ILE A 97 5.66 -3.08 -4.65
CA ILE A 97 5.11 -2.81 -3.31
C ILE A 97 4.27 -3.98 -2.79
N ILE A 98 3.34 -4.49 -3.60
CA ILE A 98 2.47 -5.62 -3.22
C ILE A 98 3.31 -6.87 -2.93
N TYR A 99 4.38 -7.10 -3.70
CA TYR A 99 5.27 -8.23 -3.48
C TYR A 99 6.05 -8.11 -2.16
N SER A 100 6.61 -6.94 -1.83
CA SER A 100 7.29 -6.68 -0.56
C SER A 100 6.36 -6.97 0.63
N ILE A 101 5.14 -6.43 0.55
CA ILE A 101 4.09 -6.64 1.55
C ILE A 101 3.72 -8.12 1.68
N GLY A 102 3.49 -8.81 0.55
CA GLY A 102 3.16 -10.23 0.55
C GLY A 102 4.23 -11.09 1.21
N ARG A 103 5.52 -10.79 0.94
CA ARG A 103 6.65 -11.46 1.60
C ARG A 103 6.66 -11.23 3.11
N MET A 104 6.45 -9.99 3.54
CA MET A 104 6.43 -9.65 4.97
C MET A 104 5.24 -10.26 5.70
N ASN A 105 4.05 -10.18 5.11
CA ASN A 105 2.88 -10.86 5.64
C ASN A 105 3.11 -12.37 5.76
N LYS A 106 3.70 -13.01 4.74
CA LYS A 106 4.07 -14.43 4.81
C LYS A 106 5.03 -14.72 5.98
N LYS A 107 6.05 -13.88 6.20
CA LYS A 107 7.00 -14.02 7.31
C LYS A 107 6.31 -14.04 8.68
N TYR A 108 5.36 -13.14 8.93
CA TYR A 108 4.68 -13.03 10.23
C TYR A 108 3.44 -13.91 10.37
N CYS A 109 2.82 -14.32 9.27
CA CYS A 109 1.61 -15.14 9.29
C CYS A 109 1.87 -16.65 9.29
N GLN A 110 3.04 -17.12 8.83
CA GLN A 110 3.29 -18.56 8.72
C GLN A 110 3.91 -19.17 9.97
N LYS A 111 4.88 -18.49 10.59
CA LYS A 111 5.67 -19.05 11.69
C LYS A 111 5.12 -18.62 13.04
N GLU A 112 4.77 -19.60 13.89
CA GLU A 112 4.31 -19.36 15.25
C GLU A 112 5.26 -18.47 16.06
N SER A 113 6.58 -18.68 15.92
CA SER A 113 7.60 -17.85 16.58
C SER A 113 7.56 -16.39 16.14
N LYS A 114 7.24 -16.12 14.86
CA LYS A 114 7.10 -14.76 14.34
C LYS A 114 5.78 -14.12 14.73
N LYS A 115 4.68 -14.89 14.83
CA LYS A 115 3.42 -14.41 15.43
C LYS A 115 3.63 -14.01 16.90
N LYS A 116 4.30 -14.86 17.69
CA LYS A 116 4.63 -14.56 19.10
C LYS A 116 5.49 -13.30 19.22
N LEU A 117 6.49 -13.15 18.35
CA LEU A 117 7.33 -11.95 18.32
C LEU A 117 6.53 -10.69 18.02
N LEU A 118 5.65 -10.72 17.02
CA LEU A 118 4.76 -9.62 16.68
C LEU A 118 3.80 -9.29 17.84
N LEU A 119 3.22 -10.31 18.48
CA LEU A 119 2.35 -10.13 19.63
C LEU A 119 3.07 -9.45 20.80
N ASN A 120 4.29 -9.90 21.10
CA ASN A 120 5.09 -9.32 22.18
C ASN A 120 5.49 -7.86 21.88
N LEU A 121 5.81 -7.54 20.62
CA LEU A 121 6.05 -6.17 20.18
C LEU A 121 4.81 -5.30 20.43
N ILE A 122 3.63 -5.74 19.95
CA ILE A 122 2.37 -5.01 20.14
C ILE A 122 2.08 -4.77 21.62
N GLN A 123 2.25 -5.79 22.47
CA GLN A 123 2.02 -5.69 23.91
C GLN A 123 3.02 -4.75 24.59
N CYS A 124 4.28 -4.74 24.16
CA CYS A 124 5.32 -3.86 24.68
C CYS A 124 5.09 -2.40 24.28
N SER A 125 4.70 -2.14 23.03
CA SER A 125 4.43 -0.77 22.55
C SER A 125 3.18 -0.15 23.17
N GLY A 126 2.15 -0.97 23.44
CA GLY A 126 0.92 -0.52 24.09
C GLY A 126 0.08 0.46 23.25
N GLN A 127 -0.95 1.03 23.86
CA GLN A 127 -1.92 1.89 23.17
C GLN A 127 -1.35 3.28 22.79
N THR A 128 -0.39 3.80 23.57
CA THR A 128 0.24 5.10 23.30
C THR A 128 0.97 5.10 21.96
N ALA A 129 1.63 3.99 21.62
CA ALA A 129 2.32 3.85 20.35
C ALA A 129 1.38 3.92 19.15
N ILE A 130 0.19 3.32 19.26
CA ILE A 130 -0.82 3.37 18.19
C ILE A 130 -1.24 4.79 17.91
N LYS A 131 -1.48 5.59 18.95
CA LYS A 131 -1.85 6.99 18.76
C LYS A 131 -0.74 7.73 18.02
N TYR A 132 0.51 7.57 18.47
CA TYR A 132 1.67 8.16 17.80
C TYR A 132 1.76 7.75 16.32
N TYR A 133 1.69 6.46 16.01
CA TYR A 133 1.77 5.98 14.63
C TYR A 133 0.57 6.40 13.77
N SER A 134 -0.63 6.46 14.35
CA SER A 134 -1.81 6.98 13.68
C SER A 134 -1.64 8.45 13.31
N ASP A 135 -1.15 9.28 14.24
CA ASP A 135 -0.89 10.70 14.01
C ASP A 135 0.24 10.89 12.97
N LEU A 136 1.28 10.04 13.02
CA LEU A 136 2.38 10.02 12.05
C LEU A 136 1.88 9.69 10.64
N ILE A 137 1.10 8.62 10.47
CA ILE A 137 0.50 8.22 9.18
C ILE A 137 -0.40 9.33 8.62
N GLN A 138 -1.17 9.99 9.50
CA GLN A 138 -2.05 11.09 9.12
C GLN A 138 -1.24 12.31 8.64
N ASN A 139 -0.13 12.64 9.31
CA ASN A 139 0.78 13.71 8.90
C ASN A 139 1.45 13.41 7.56
N VAL A 140 1.96 12.18 7.38
CA VAL A 140 2.52 11.72 6.11
C VAL A 140 1.50 11.81 5.00
N SER A 141 0.24 11.42 5.27
CA SER A 141 -0.83 11.51 4.29
C SER A 141 -1.05 12.94 3.81
N ASN A 142 -1.07 13.92 4.72
CA ASN A 142 -1.16 15.33 4.35
C ASN A 142 0.04 15.77 3.50
N GLN A 143 1.26 15.45 3.92
CA GLN A 143 2.48 15.85 3.21
C GLN A 143 2.54 15.24 1.80
N MET A 144 2.16 13.98 1.64
CA MET A 144 2.07 13.31 0.34
C MET A 144 1.06 13.97 -0.60
N HIS A 145 -0.09 14.46 -0.08
CA HIS A 145 -1.04 15.24 -0.89
C HIS A 145 -0.45 16.59 -1.30
N GLY A 146 0.30 17.23 -0.41
CA GLY A 146 1.07 18.45 -0.72
C GLY A 146 2.08 18.20 -1.84
N ILE A 147 2.91 17.16 -1.72
CA ILE A 147 3.92 16.75 -2.72
C ILE A 147 3.28 16.56 -4.10
N ARG A 148 2.11 15.91 -4.18
CA ARG A 148 1.39 15.72 -5.46
C ARG A 148 1.06 17.03 -6.17
N THR A 149 0.85 18.11 -5.42
CA THR A 149 0.55 19.44 -5.98
C THR A 149 1.79 20.28 -6.29
N TYR A 150 2.98 19.80 -5.92
CA TYR A 150 4.21 20.53 -6.16
C TYR A 150 4.44 20.72 -7.67
N SER A 151 4.80 21.95 -8.07
CA SER A 151 4.86 22.36 -9.47
C SER A 151 6.00 21.69 -10.24
N ASP A 152 7.17 21.51 -9.59
CA ASP A 152 8.27 20.77 -10.18
C ASP A 152 8.05 19.27 -10.01
N VAL A 153 7.49 18.65 -11.05
CA VAL A 153 7.17 17.22 -11.10
C VAL A 153 8.40 16.34 -10.83
N LYS A 154 9.60 16.77 -11.24
CA LYS A 154 10.84 16.00 -11.07
C LYS A 154 11.27 15.90 -9.60
N LEU A 155 10.84 16.85 -8.77
CA LEU A 155 11.15 16.86 -7.33
C LEU A 155 10.17 16.04 -6.50
N ARG A 156 9.05 15.57 -7.07
CA ARG A 156 8.05 14.86 -6.28
C ARG A 156 8.55 13.52 -5.74
N ILE A 157 9.24 12.71 -6.54
CA ILE A 157 9.84 11.45 -6.06
C ILE A 157 10.94 11.70 -5.01
N PRO A 158 11.92 12.61 -5.25
CA PRO A 158 12.87 13.02 -4.22
C PRO A 158 12.20 13.46 -2.91
N MET A 159 11.13 14.24 -2.98
CA MET A 159 10.38 14.66 -1.78
C MET A 159 9.78 13.48 -1.02
N VAL A 160 9.20 12.49 -1.70
CA VAL A 160 8.68 11.28 -1.04
C VAL A 160 9.78 10.47 -0.40
N CYS A 161 10.92 10.32 -1.06
CA CYS A 161 12.07 9.59 -0.53
C CYS A 161 12.64 10.27 0.72
N CYS A 162 12.86 11.57 0.67
CA CYS A 162 13.32 12.34 1.83
C CYS A 162 12.29 12.34 2.97
N LEU A 163 11.00 12.43 2.65
CA LEU A 163 9.93 12.31 3.63
C LEU A 163 9.96 10.94 4.32
N TYR A 164 10.12 9.86 3.55
CA TYR A 164 10.24 8.53 4.10
C TYR A 164 11.43 8.40 5.07
N ASN A 165 12.61 8.90 4.70
CA ASN A 165 13.80 8.81 5.55
C ASN A 165 13.59 9.53 6.88
N LYS A 166 13.04 10.75 6.84
CA LYS A 166 12.68 11.52 8.05
C LYS A 166 11.72 10.75 8.94
N ILE A 167 10.63 10.25 8.37
CA ILE A 167 9.57 9.56 9.12
C ILE A 167 10.05 8.22 9.68
N SER A 168 10.92 7.53 8.95
CA SER A 168 11.52 6.29 9.42
C SER A 168 12.45 6.54 10.60
N ALA A 169 13.27 7.59 10.54
CA ALA A 169 14.11 8.00 11.66
C ALA A 169 13.27 8.36 12.91
N GLU A 170 12.21 9.15 12.75
CA GLU A 170 11.29 9.51 13.85
C GLU A 170 10.60 8.27 14.45
N ALA A 171 10.11 7.35 13.60
CA ALA A 171 9.49 6.10 14.02
C ALA A 171 10.47 5.19 14.79
N MET A 172 11.72 5.14 14.35
CA MET A 172 12.77 4.36 15.00
C MET A 172 13.17 4.97 16.34
N GLU A 173 13.37 6.29 16.42
CA GLU A 173 13.67 7.00 17.66
C GLU A 173 12.54 6.81 18.69
N TYR A 174 11.28 6.90 18.24
CA TYR A 174 10.14 6.66 19.11
C TYR A 174 10.10 5.20 19.60
N SER A 175 10.29 4.24 18.69
CA SER A 175 10.32 2.80 19.02
C SER A 175 11.36 2.45 20.06
N ASP A 176 12.55 3.03 19.93
CA ASP A 176 13.65 2.81 20.87
C ASP A 176 13.33 3.32 22.27
N LYS A 177 12.62 4.44 22.37
CA LYS A 177 12.17 4.99 23.65
C LYS A 177 11.08 4.14 24.31
N ILE A 178 10.10 3.66 23.55
CA ILE A 178 8.93 2.99 24.13
C ILE A 178 9.13 1.49 24.33
N CYS A 179 9.92 0.85 23.47
CA CYS A 179 10.01 -0.60 23.38
C CYS A 179 11.37 -1.05 22.82
N PRO A 180 12.49 -0.68 23.48
CA PRO A 180 13.85 -0.83 22.95
C PRO A 180 14.22 -2.29 22.62
N LYS A 181 13.64 -3.24 23.37
CA LYS A 181 13.85 -4.68 23.17
C LYS A 181 13.53 -5.14 21.74
N TYR A 182 12.62 -4.46 21.04
CA TYR A 182 12.13 -4.87 19.74
C TYR A 182 12.46 -3.85 18.63
N THR A 183 13.32 -2.87 18.87
CA THR A 183 13.74 -1.85 17.88
C THR A 183 14.20 -2.48 16.56
N ASN A 184 15.05 -3.52 16.62
CA ASN A 184 15.51 -4.23 15.42
C ASN A 184 14.38 -4.93 14.64
N GLU A 185 13.35 -5.42 15.33
CA GLU A 185 12.21 -6.02 14.66
C GLU A 185 11.32 -4.94 14.02
N VAL A 186 11.20 -3.76 14.64
CA VAL A 186 10.52 -2.61 14.03
C VAL A 186 11.26 -2.16 12.77
N ASP A 187 12.59 -2.00 12.80
CA ASP A 187 13.39 -1.69 11.60
C ASP A 187 13.18 -2.73 10.51
N SER A 188 13.24 -4.02 10.86
CA SER A 188 12.99 -5.12 9.91
C SER A 188 11.58 -5.06 9.31
N ILE A 189 10.57 -4.66 10.08
CA ILE A 189 9.19 -4.48 9.60
C ILE A 189 9.11 -3.30 8.63
N LEU A 190 9.63 -2.13 9.02
CA LEU A 190 9.61 -0.92 8.21
C LEU A 190 10.33 -1.16 6.87
N ARG A 191 11.61 -1.54 6.92
CA ARG A 191 12.40 -1.83 5.72
C ARG A 191 11.84 -2.98 4.90
N GLY A 192 11.25 -3.99 5.53
CA GLY A 192 10.66 -5.11 4.80
C GLY A 192 9.42 -4.73 4.00
N TYR A 193 8.61 -3.77 4.47
CA TYR A 193 7.42 -3.31 3.75
C TYR A 193 7.74 -2.27 2.66
N SER A 194 8.73 -1.40 2.89
CA SER A 194 9.02 -0.26 2.02
C SER A 194 10.27 -0.44 1.14
N GLY A 195 11.23 -1.28 1.56
CA GLY A 195 12.60 -1.26 1.05
C GLY A 195 12.74 -1.48 -0.44
N ASP A 196 12.02 -2.45 -1.03
CA ASP A 196 12.13 -2.68 -2.47
C ASP A 196 11.54 -1.51 -3.28
N ALA A 197 10.48 -0.87 -2.77
CA ALA A 197 9.87 0.28 -3.42
C ALA A 197 10.78 1.51 -3.35
N LEU A 198 11.46 1.71 -2.23
CA LEU A 198 12.45 2.77 -2.07
C LEU A 198 13.67 2.53 -2.95
N ASN A 199 14.18 1.31 -2.99
CA ASN A 199 15.29 0.96 -3.88
C ASN A 199 14.92 1.19 -5.36
N LEU A 200 13.66 0.94 -5.73
CA LEU A 200 13.16 1.20 -7.08
C LEU A 200 13.03 2.70 -7.39
N LEU A 201 12.53 3.51 -6.44
CA LEU A 201 12.12 4.89 -6.70
C LEU A 201 13.18 5.92 -6.32
N CYS A 202 13.94 5.69 -5.25
CA CYS A 202 14.70 6.73 -4.57
C CYS A 202 16.12 6.92 -5.06
N GLY A 203 16.73 5.93 -5.70
CA GLY A 203 18.08 6.05 -6.28
C GLY A 203 19.07 6.70 -5.30
N GLU A 204 19.55 7.90 -5.63
CA GLU A 204 20.52 8.68 -4.84
C GLU A 204 19.94 9.42 -3.62
N TYR A 205 18.63 9.37 -3.40
CA TYR A 205 17.93 9.96 -2.24
C TYR A 205 17.67 8.93 -1.13
N GLY A 206 18.58 7.95 -0.98
CA GLY A 206 18.53 6.95 0.09
C GLY A 206 18.91 7.51 1.47
N ASP A 207 18.94 6.62 2.47
CA ASP A 207 19.13 6.94 3.90
C ASP A 207 20.38 7.80 4.21
N ASP A 208 21.42 7.74 3.38
CA ASP A 208 22.73 8.38 3.60
C ASP A 208 22.91 9.70 2.81
N SER A 209 21.84 10.30 2.31
CA SER A 209 21.91 11.44 1.39
C SER A 209 21.65 12.80 2.07
N ASP A 210 22.67 13.65 2.14
CA ASP A 210 22.56 15.06 2.58
C ASP A 210 21.65 15.91 1.68
N LYS A 211 21.21 15.35 0.54
CA LYS A 211 20.35 16.04 -0.44
C LYS A 211 18.95 16.34 0.11
N CYS A 212 18.55 15.73 1.22
CA CYS A 212 17.20 15.85 1.76
C CYS A 212 16.94 17.12 2.57
N ASP A 213 17.96 17.76 3.15
CA ASP A 213 17.81 18.91 4.05
C ASP A 213 17.09 20.09 3.38
N SER A 214 17.43 20.36 2.12
CA SER A 214 16.82 21.45 1.34
C SER A 214 15.50 21.07 0.66
N ILE A 215 15.14 19.79 0.62
CA ILE A 215 13.96 19.28 -0.07
C ILE A 215 12.74 19.25 0.86
N LEU A 216 12.94 18.83 2.11
CA LEU A 216 11.85 18.69 3.08
C LEU A 216 11.16 20.03 3.38
N THR A 217 11.91 21.14 3.36
CA THR A 217 11.38 22.50 3.59
C THR A 217 10.52 23.02 2.44
N LYS A 218 10.54 22.35 1.28
CA LYS A 218 9.78 22.72 0.09
C LYS A 218 8.44 21.98 -0.03
N ILE A 219 8.16 21.01 0.84
CA ILE A 219 6.89 20.26 0.81
C ILE A 219 5.74 21.23 1.11
N PRO A 220 4.78 21.40 0.19
CA PRO A 220 3.65 22.31 0.42
C PRO A 220 2.73 21.81 1.54
N ASP A 221 2.18 22.74 2.30
CA ASP A 221 1.09 22.43 3.22
C ASP A 221 -0.18 22.04 2.45
N TRP A 222 -0.77 20.91 2.82
CA TRP A 222 -2.04 20.47 2.27
C TRP A 222 -3.22 20.97 3.12
N LYS A 223 -4.10 21.77 2.50
CA LYS A 223 -5.34 22.29 3.14
C LYS A 223 -6.62 21.66 2.59
N GLY A 224 -6.50 20.76 1.62
CA GLY A 224 -7.62 20.11 0.96
C GLY A 224 -8.14 18.89 1.72
N LYS A 225 -9.16 18.24 1.15
CA LYS A 225 -9.64 16.95 1.66
C LYS A 225 -8.66 15.85 1.26
N ILE A 226 -8.32 14.95 2.19
CA ILE A 226 -7.54 13.75 1.89
C ILE A 226 -8.39 12.83 1.03
N GLU A 227 -7.88 12.50 -0.15
CA GLU A 227 -8.56 11.65 -1.13
C GLU A 227 -8.29 10.16 -0.86
N TRP A 228 -7.08 9.84 -0.38
CA TRP A 228 -6.61 8.48 -0.09
C TRP A 228 -5.85 8.47 1.22
N LYS A 229 -6.11 7.48 2.07
CA LYS A 229 -5.42 7.36 3.35
C LYS A 229 -4.19 6.45 3.27
N SER A 230 -4.14 5.56 2.29
CA SER A 230 -3.06 4.59 2.16
C SER A 230 -1.84 5.17 1.44
N PHE A 231 -0.65 4.96 2.02
CA PHE A 231 0.59 5.32 1.36
C PHE A 231 0.80 4.58 0.03
N ILE A 232 0.27 3.35 -0.09
CA ILE A 232 0.38 2.56 -1.33
C ILE A 232 -0.36 3.28 -2.45
N MET A 233 -1.57 3.77 -2.18
CA MET A 233 -2.34 4.54 -3.16
C MET A 233 -1.71 5.89 -3.45
N MET A 234 -1.14 6.54 -2.44
CA MET A 234 -0.41 7.80 -2.63
C MET A 234 0.78 7.63 -3.57
N ILE A 235 1.59 6.59 -3.39
CA ILE A 235 2.72 6.29 -4.31
C ILE A 235 2.19 5.96 -5.71
N ALA A 236 1.15 5.13 -5.82
CA ALA A 236 0.57 4.79 -7.13
C ALA A 236 0.09 6.04 -7.88
N MET A 237 -0.67 6.91 -7.23
CA MET A 237 -1.16 8.16 -7.83
C MET A 237 -0.03 9.15 -8.12
N LEU A 238 1.02 9.15 -7.32
CA LEU A 238 2.17 9.99 -7.57
C LEU A 238 2.91 9.54 -8.83
N VAL A 239 3.21 8.24 -8.95
CA VAL A 239 3.89 7.68 -10.13
C VAL A 239 3.03 7.84 -11.39
N ASP A 240 1.72 7.63 -11.28
CA ASP A 240 0.78 7.82 -12.40
C ASP A 240 0.77 9.28 -12.89
N SER A 241 1.03 10.25 -12.00
CA SER A 241 1.12 11.67 -12.35
C SER A 241 2.43 12.06 -13.07
N LEU A 242 3.42 11.16 -13.12
CA LEU A 242 4.67 11.36 -13.85
C LEU A 242 4.58 10.88 -15.31
N GLU A 243 3.55 10.06 -15.62
CA GLU A 243 3.26 9.50 -16.95
C GLU A 243 2.25 10.34 -17.73
#